data_AF-A0A6I4IUD0-F1
#
_entry.id   AF-A0A6I4IUD0-F1
#
_cell.length_a   1.000
_cell.length_b   1.000
_cell.length_c   1.000
_cell.angle_alpha   90.00
_cell.angle_beta   90.00
_cell.angle_gamma   90.00
#
_symmetry.space_group_name_H-M   'P 1'
#
loop_
_entity.id
_entity.type
_entity.pdbx_description
1 polymer ?
#
loop_
_entity_poly.entity_id
_entity_poly.type
_entity_poly.pdbx_seq_one_letter_code
_entity_poly.pdbx_strand_id
1 'polypeptide(L)'
;MPKNKTKQIKQTSMNVRLFLCVTIASIFSITNLTAQDCSGFKTFTIGGWGTNCHGQNPGCYRDAMFDLAFPNGLTIGCGENQLVFTSSQAINDFLPSGSTPRALEEGILVNPGRTYKNVLAAQLVGVTLAMGFDEYDEEFALSSQYFGNLVITEGVFEGMNVYDFLETANGIIGGCLTGYSFSDLNATATAINENFDGGNSDNGFLSCPDNIYTERTAAVNIYPNPIASQATLEFSFKYDSPINIELYNVNGQFLNEIYNGDIKSEKKYRVSMDANALKPGVYFVKLITNLQAYTRTITITN
;
A
#
# COMPACT_ATOMS: atom_id res chain seq x y z
N MET A 1 -36.44 -73.43 -10.59
CA MET A 1 -35.62 -72.21 -10.44
C MET A 1 -36.15 -71.39 -9.25
N PRO A 2 -35.31 -70.60 -8.55
CA PRO A 2 -35.59 -70.06 -7.19
C PRO A 2 -36.02 -68.57 -7.21
N LYS A 3 -36.36 -67.85 -6.12
CA LYS A 3 -36.33 -68.04 -4.64
C LYS A 3 -37.68 -67.48 -4.08
N ASN A 4 -38.38 -67.92 -3.02
CA ASN A 4 -38.08 -68.05 -1.57
C ASN A 4 -37.35 -66.82 -0.96
N LYS A 5 -37.79 -66.09 0.08
CA LYS A 5 -38.97 -66.11 0.99
C LYS A 5 -39.20 -64.67 1.48
N THR A 6 -40.42 -64.31 1.90
CA THR A 6 -40.64 -63.19 2.82
C THR A 6 -41.14 -63.74 4.15
N LYS A 7 -40.39 -63.55 5.23
CA LYS A 7 -40.68 -64.12 6.56
C LYS A 7 -41.17 -63.00 7.48
N GLN A 8 -42.45 -63.00 7.85
CA GLN A 8 -42.95 -62.09 8.89
C GLN A 8 -42.29 -62.40 10.23
N ILE A 9 -41.90 -61.37 10.98
CA ILE A 9 -41.53 -61.46 12.40
C ILE A 9 -42.22 -60.33 13.17
N LYS A 10 -42.69 -60.68 14.37
CA LYS A 10 -43.62 -59.94 15.23
C LYS A 10 -43.12 -58.56 15.66
N GLN A 11 -44.05 -57.62 15.84
CA GLN A 11 -43.86 -56.45 16.69
C GLN A 11 -43.74 -56.87 18.16
N THR A 12 -42.82 -56.25 18.88
CA THR A 12 -42.75 -56.25 20.35
C THR A 12 -42.68 -54.79 20.80
N SER A 13 -43.63 -54.36 21.63
CA SER A 13 -43.65 -53.01 22.17
C SER A 13 -42.54 -52.83 23.21
N MET A 14 -41.79 -51.73 23.11
CA MET A 14 -40.81 -51.34 24.13
C MET A 14 -41.04 -49.88 24.51
N ASN A 15 -41.37 -49.65 25.78
CA ASN A 15 -41.71 -48.32 26.30
C ASN A 15 -40.47 -47.42 26.33
N VAL A 16 -40.41 -46.44 25.44
CA VAL A 16 -39.36 -45.40 25.46
C VAL A 16 -39.70 -44.39 26.55
N ARG A 17 -38.91 -44.39 27.64
CA ARG A 17 -38.93 -43.28 28.61
C ARG A 17 -38.22 -42.08 28.00
N LEU A 18 -38.96 -41.00 27.79
CA LEU A 18 -38.45 -39.74 27.24
C LEU A 18 -37.52 -39.05 28.26
N PHE A 19 -36.20 -39.24 28.12
CA PHE A 19 -35.22 -38.41 28.80
C PHE A 19 -35.05 -37.10 28.02
N LEU A 20 -35.49 -36.00 28.61
CA LEU A 20 -35.33 -34.66 28.05
C LEU A 20 -33.86 -34.21 28.21
N CYS A 21 -33.03 -34.59 27.23
CA CYS A 21 -31.65 -34.11 27.17
C CYS A 21 -31.65 -32.69 26.59
N VAL A 22 -31.56 -31.68 27.46
CA VAL A 22 -31.40 -30.28 27.04
C VAL A 22 -29.96 -30.10 26.55
N THR A 23 -29.75 -30.40 25.27
CA THR A 23 -28.51 -30.02 24.59
C THR A 23 -28.49 -28.51 24.46
N ILE A 24 -27.64 -27.86 25.24
CA ILE A 24 -27.25 -26.46 24.98
C ILE A 24 -26.55 -26.47 23.63
N ALA A 25 -27.29 -26.12 22.58
CA ALA A 25 -26.69 -25.81 21.29
C ALA A 25 -25.96 -24.48 21.47
N SER A 26 -24.67 -24.55 21.79
CA SER A 26 -23.77 -23.41 21.71
C SER A 26 -23.85 -22.88 20.29
N ILE A 27 -24.48 -21.71 20.13
CA ILE A 27 -24.57 -21.01 18.87
C ILE A 27 -23.17 -20.51 18.56
N PHE A 28 -22.36 -21.36 17.92
CA PHE A 28 -21.21 -20.90 17.17
C PHE A 28 -21.77 -20.04 16.05
N SER A 29 -21.73 -18.72 16.25
CA SER A 29 -21.86 -17.76 15.18
C SER A 29 -20.76 -18.08 14.17
N ILE A 30 -21.14 -18.76 13.09
CA ILE A 30 -20.28 -18.92 11.94
C ILE A 30 -20.17 -17.53 11.33
N THR A 31 -19.16 -16.77 11.75
CA THR A 31 -18.69 -15.65 10.96
C THR A 31 -18.32 -16.25 9.61
N ASN A 32 -19.09 -15.93 8.57
CA ASN A 32 -18.68 -16.24 7.21
C ASN A 32 -17.34 -15.53 7.01
N LEU A 33 -16.25 -16.29 7.08
CA LEU A 33 -14.94 -15.80 6.69
C LEU A 33 -15.04 -15.65 5.17
N THR A 34 -15.40 -14.46 4.74
CA THR A 34 -15.37 -14.10 3.32
C THR A 34 -13.95 -14.36 2.84
N ALA A 35 -13.79 -15.27 1.88
CA ALA A 35 -12.50 -15.50 1.27
C ALA A 35 -11.95 -14.15 0.81
N GLN A 36 -10.72 -13.84 1.21
CA GLN A 36 -10.07 -12.58 0.90
C GLN A 36 -9.95 -12.47 -0.63
N ASP A 37 -10.68 -11.53 -1.21
CA ASP A 37 -10.62 -11.28 -2.64
C ASP A 37 -9.33 -10.51 -2.96
N CYS A 38 -8.24 -11.26 -3.11
CA CYS A 38 -6.94 -10.75 -3.49
C CYS A 38 -6.80 -10.68 -5.02
N SER A 39 -7.77 -10.04 -5.68
CA SER A 39 -7.80 -9.87 -7.12
C SER A 39 -8.14 -8.43 -7.52
N GLY A 40 -8.14 -8.14 -8.82
CA GLY A 40 -8.52 -6.84 -9.37
C GLY A 40 -7.42 -5.76 -9.35
N PHE A 41 -6.20 -6.07 -8.90
CA PHE A 41 -5.05 -5.17 -9.00
C PHE A 41 -4.60 -4.97 -10.45
N LYS A 42 -3.89 -3.85 -10.68
CA LYS A 42 -3.34 -3.49 -11.98
C LYS A 42 -2.02 -2.76 -11.81
N THR A 43 -0.97 -3.28 -12.43
CA THR A 43 0.32 -2.60 -12.57
C THR A 43 0.70 -2.53 -14.04
N PHE A 44 1.78 -1.82 -14.35
CA PHE A 44 2.37 -1.85 -15.68
C PHE A 44 3.89 -1.77 -15.61
N THR A 45 4.56 -2.44 -16.54
CA THR A 45 6.01 -2.25 -16.71
C THR A 45 6.38 -0.79 -17.02
N ILE A 46 7.62 -0.41 -16.72
CA ILE A 46 8.20 0.88 -17.14
C ILE A 46 8.22 1.08 -18.66
N GLY A 47 8.13 -0.01 -19.44
CA GLY A 47 7.91 0.04 -20.88
C GLY A 47 6.48 0.51 -21.21
N GLY A 48 5.48 -0.08 -20.57
CA GLY A 48 4.07 0.31 -20.71
C GLY A 48 3.82 1.76 -20.27
N TRP A 49 4.27 2.14 -19.08
CA TRP A 49 4.24 3.52 -18.58
C TRP A 49 5.07 4.51 -19.40
N GLY A 50 5.98 4.02 -20.26
CA GLY A 50 6.81 4.81 -21.16
C GLY A 50 6.24 5.04 -22.56
N THR A 51 4.99 4.62 -22.82
CA THR A 51 4.37 4.73 -24.15
C THR A 51 3.73 6.10 -24.40
N ASN A 52 3.70 6.52 -25.67
CA ASN A 52 2.77 7.55 -26.15
C ASN A 52 1.34 7.01 -26.10
N CYS A 53 0.34 7.84 -25.80
CA CYS A 53 -1.06 7.43 -25.87
C CYS A 53 -1.43 6.89 -27.25
N HIS A 54 -1.91 5.65 -27.30
CA HIS A 54 -2.55 5.04 -28.45
C HIS A 54 -3.56 3.97 -28.02
N GLY A 55 -4.83 4.12 -28.41
CA GLY A 55 -5.90 3.19 -28.03
C GLY A 55 -6.23 3.28 -26.55
N GLN A 56 -6.06 2.18 -25.82
CA GLN A 56 -6.27 2.08 -24.37
C GLN A 56 -4.98 1.65 -23.64
N ASN A 57 -3.81 2.05 -24.16
CA ASN A 57 -2.53 1.71 -23.55
C ASN A 57 -2.25 2.53 -22.28
N PRO A 58 -1.25 2.16 -21.45
CA PRO A 58 -1.00 2.83 -20.17
C PRO A 58 -0.57 4.28 -20.35
N GLY A 59 0.04 4.62 -21.49
CA GLY A 59 0.32 6.00 -21.88
C GLY A 59 -0.93 6.88 -21.92
N CYS A 60 -2.05 6.40 -22.47
CA CYS A 60 -3.31 7.16 -22.46
C CYS A 60 -3.87 7.38 -21.06
N TYR A 61 -3.81 6.36 -20.20
CA TYR A 61 -4.30 6.47 -18.83
C TYR A 61 -3.44 7.47 -18.03
N ARG A 62 -2.10 7.35 -18.14
CA ARG A 62 -1.13 8.30 -17.58
C ARG A 62 -1.41 9.72 -18.07
N ASP A 63 -1.57 9.93 -19.38
CA ASP A 63 -1.83 11.25 -19.98
C ASP A 63 -3.16 11.87 -19.52
N ALA A 64 -4.18 11.07 -19.22
CA ALA A 64 -5.47 11.55 -18.74
C ALA A 64 -5.51 11.85 -17.23
N MET A 65 -4.79 11.06 -16.42
CA MET A 65 -4.98 11.01 -14.96
C MET A 65 -3.81 11.60 -14.15
N PHE A 66 -2.63 11.84 -14.76
CA PHE A 66 -1.44 12.25 -14.03
C PHE A 66 -1.64 13.54 -13.22
N ASP A 67 -2.16 14.61 -13.81
CA ASP A 67 -2.33 15.90 -13.12
C ASP A 67 -3.38 15.84 -11.99
N LEU A 68 -4.24 14.80 -11.99
CA LEU A 68 -5.26 14.56 -10.97
C LEU A 68 -4.72 13.75 -9.78
N ALA A 69 -3.97 12.67 -10.07
CA ALA A 69 -3.33 11.83 -9.05
C ALA A 69 -2.04 12.47 -8.46
N PHE A 70 -1.35 13.28 -9.26
CA PHE A 70 -0.09 13.94 -8.91
C PHE A 70 -0.18 15.48 -9.12
N PRO A 71 -1.07 16.19 -8.41
CA PRO A 71 -1.31 17.63 -8.62
C PRO A 71 -0.11 18.54 -8.31
N ASN A 72 0.91 18.00 -7.61
CA ASN A 72 2.19 18.68 -7.35
C ASN A 72 3.36 18.07 -8.17
N GLY A 73 3.06 17.23 -9.15
CA GLY A 73 4.03 16.36 -9.83
C GLY A 73 4.36 15.09 -9.03
N LEU A 74 5.17 14.23 -9.66
CA LEU A 74 5.69 12.98 -9.09
C LEU A 74 7.16 13.18 -8.71
N THR A 75 7.54 12.79 -7.51
CA THR A 75 8.93 12.88 -7.01
C THR A 75 9.44 11.51 -6.61
N ILE A 76 10.71 11.23 -6.90
CA ILE A 76 11.47 10.13 -6.31
C ILE A 76 12.80 10.63 -5.72
N GLY A 77 13.37 9.88 -4.78
CA GLY A 77 14.52 10.30 -3.99
C GLY A 77 14.11 10.94 -2.66
N CYS A 78 15.03 11.67 -2.04
CA CYS A 78 14.85 12.21 -0.69
C CYS A 78 15.83 13.36 -0.42
N GLY A 79 15.56 14.20 0.59
CA GLY A 79 16.46 15.27 0.98
C GLY A 79 16.74 16.22 -0.19
N GLU A 80 18.03 16.47 -0.48
CA GLU A 80 18.44 17.32 -1.59
C GLU A 80 18.59 16.56 -2.93
N ASN A 81 18.54 15.23 -2.93
CA ASN A 81 18.78 14.39 -4.12
C ASN A 81 17.47 13.79 -4.62
N GLN A 82 16.89 14.38 -5.66
CA GLN A 82 15.55 14.04 -6.12
C GLN A 82 15.43 14.10 -7.65
N LEU A 83 14.57 13.25 -8.23
CA LEU A 83 14.02 13.49 -9.57
C LEU A 83 12.58 13.96 -9.41
N VAL A 84 12.23 15.07 -10.06
CA VAL A 84 10.88 15.66 -10.04
C VAL A 84 10.31 15.66 -11.44
N PHE A 85 9.11 15.11 -11.61
CA PHE A 85 8.37 15.02 -12.87
C PHE A 85 7.11 15.87 -12.78
N THR A 86 7.07 16.97 -13.51
CA THR A 86 5.99 17.97 -13.38
C THR A 86 4.80 17.73 -14.32
N SER A 87 4.80 16.65 -15.10
CA SER A 87 3.71 16.30 -16.03
C SER A 87 3.81 14.86 -16.53
N SER A 88 2.71 14.35 -17.09
CA SER A 88 2.70 13.06 -17.81
C SER A 88 3.72 13.00 -18.95
N GLN A 89 3.94 14.12 -19.67
CA GLN A 89 4.93 14.16 -20.75
C GLN A 89 6.37 13.99 -20.20
N ALA A 90 6.69 14.56 -19.03
CA ALA A 90 8.01 14.36 -18.42
C ALA A 90 8.26 12.89 -18.02
N ILE A 91 7.21 12.17 -17.62
CA ILE A 91 7.26 10.72 -17.38
C ILE A 91 7.50 9.95 -18.70
N ASN A 92 6.75 10.28 -19.76
CA ASN A 92 6.93 9.70 -21.10
C ASN A 92 8.36 9.95 -21.65
N ASP A 93 8.86 11.18 -21.50
CA ASP A 93 10.21 11.56 -21.94
C ASP A 93 11.31 10.87 -21.13
N PHE A 94 11.00 10.28 -19.96
CA PHE A 94 11.94 9.51 -19.15
C PHE A 94 11.81 7.99 -19.38
N LEU A 95 10.60 7.43 -19.27
CA LEU A 95 10.33 5.99 -19.21
C LEU A 95 10.19 5.31 -20.59
N PRO A 96 10.71 4.09 -20.80
CA PRO A 96 11.63 3.38 -19.92
C PRO A 96 13.01 4.06 -19.90
N SER A 97 13.64 4.06 -18.72
CA SER A 97 15.05 4.41 -18.56
C SER A 97 15.83 3.21 -18.04
N GLY A 98 17.03 2.99 -18.59
CA GLY A 98 17.84 1.81 -18.33
C GLY A 98 19.21 2.15 -17.72
N SER A 99 20.24 1.36 -18.05
CA SER A 99 21.60 1.37 -17.47
C SER A 99 21.66 0.83 -16.03
N THR A 100 22.82 0.91 -15.38
CA THR A 100 23.07 0.36 -14.04
C THR A 100 22.20 1.04 -12.97
N PRO A 101 21.58 0.28 -12.04
CA PRO A 101 20.87 0.88 -10.91
C PRO A 101 21.89 1.53 -9.96
N ARG A 102 21.64 2.78 -9.56
CA ARG A 102 22.52 3.58 -8.70
C ARG A 102 21.75 4.64 -7.92
N ALA A 103 22.42 5.29 -6.97
CA ALA A 103 21.97 6.53 -6.35
C ALA A 103 21.65 7.62 -7.40
N LEU A 104 20.80 8.56 -7.03
CA LEU A 104 20.61 9.80 -7.77
C LEU A 104 21.89 10.64 -7.77
N GLU A 105 21.97 11.58 -8.72
CA GLU A 105 23.02 12.59 -8.74
C GLU A 105 22.71 13.66 -7.69
N GLU A 106 23.73 14.43 -7.28
CA GLU A 106 23.57 15.44 -6.24
C GLU A 106 22.63 16.58 -6.70
N GLY A 107 21.62 16.89 -5.89
CA GLY A 107 20.64 17.94 -6.17
C GLY A 107 19.31 17.47 -6.77
N ILE A 108 18.42 18.43 -7.00
CA ILE A 108 17.06 18.21 -7.51
C ILE A 108 17.06 18.38 -9.03
N LEU A 109 16.86 17.28 -9.77
CA LEU A 109 16.79 17.27 -11.22
C LEU A 109 15.34 17.19 -11.70
N VAL A 110 14.87 18.28 -12.32
CA VAL A 110 13.49 18.42 -12.80
C VAL A 110 13.38 17.97 -14.27
N ASN A 111 12.39 17.13 -14.58
CA ASN A 111 12.08 16.62 -15.92
C ASN A 111 13.31 16.08 -16.68
N PRO A 112 14.01 15.06 -16.13
CA PRO A 112 15.34 14.64 -16.59
C PRO A 112 15.40 14.05 -18.02
N GLY A 113 14.25 13.63 -18.57
CA GLY A 113 14.14 13.14 -19.95
C GLY A 113 15.00 11.91 -20.27
N ARG A 114 15.24 11.65 -21.57
CA ARG A 114 15.96 10.45 -22.02
C ARG A 114 17.47 10.47 -21.78
N THR A 115 18.08 11.62 -21.54
CA THR A 115 19.54 11.76 -21.37
C THR A 115 20.00 11.20 -20.04
N TYR A 116 19.24 11.43 -18.97
CA TYR A 116 19.47 10.79 -17.67
C TYR A 116 19.03 9.31 -17.71
N LYS A 117 19.96 8.40 -17.47
CA LYS A 117 19.72 6.95 -17.43
C LYS A 117 19.97 6.41 -16.04
N ASN A 118 18.96 5.79 -15.42
CA ASN A 118 19.06 5.01 -14.18
C ASN A 118 17.86 4.05 -14.12
N VAL A 119 18.09 2.74 -14.14
CA VAL A 119 16.99 1.74 -14.20
C VAL A 119 16.21 1.67 -12.89
N LEU A 120 16.87 1.82 -11.73
CA LEU A 120 16.18 1.83 -10.44
C LEU A 120 15.24 3.04 -10.36
N ALA A 121 15.70 4.22 -10.77
CA ALA A 121 14.86 5.41 -10.84
C ALA A 121 13.64 5.19 -11.75
N ALA A 122 13.80 4.53 -12.89
CA ALA A 122 12.67 4.19 -13.76
C ALA A 122 11.68 3.23 -13.07
N GLN A 123 12.16 2.16 -12.44
CA GLN A 123 11.29 1.20 -11.75
C GLN A 123 10.53 1.86 -10.59
N LEU A 124 11.17 2.69 -9.77
CA LEU A 124 10.49 3.41 -8.69
C LEU A 124 9.42 4.38 -9.22
N VAL A 125 9.66 5.09 -10.33
CA VAL A 125 8.61 5.89 -10.97
C VAL A 125 7.43 5.00 -11.41
N GLY A 126 7.69 3.81 -11.95
CA GLY A 126 6.64 2.85 -12.32
C GLY A 126 5.78 2.42 -11.12
N VAL A 127 6.40 2.13 -9.97
CA VAL A 127 5.71 1.73 -8.74
C VAL A 127 4.91 2.90 -8.19
N THR A 128 5.50 4.10 -8.12
CA THR A 128 4.82 5.33 -7.67
C THR A 128 3.60 5.66 -8.54
N LEU A 129 3.67 5.47 -9.87
CA LEU A 129 2.54 5.66 -10.77
C LEU A 129 1.40 4.68 -10.46
N ALA A 130 1.70 3.38 -10.38
CA ALA A 130 0.69 2.36 -10.09
C ALA A 130 0.00 2.61 -8.72
N MET A 131 0.78 2.95 -7.70
CA MET A 131 0.29 3.27 -6.37
C MET A 131 -0.57 4.55 -6.35
N GLY A 132 -0.09 5.66 -6.92
CA GLY A 132 -0.83 6.92 -6.93
C GLY A 132 -2.11 6.88 -7.77
N PHE A 133 -2.14 6.08 -8.85
CA PHE A 133 -3.36 5.88 -9.63
C PHE A 133 -4.37 4.96 -8.92
N ASP A 134 -3.92 3.91 -8.24
CA ASP A 134 -4.79 3.09 -7.38
C ASP A 134 -5.35 3.90 -6.19
N GLU A 135 -4.55 4.78 -5.57
CA GLU A 135 -5.03 5.68 -4.52
C GLU A 135 -6.05 6.72 -5.01
N TYR A 136 -5.91 7.20 -6.25
CA TYR A 136 -6.73 8.29 -6.81
C TYR A 136 -8.04 7.81 -7.45
N ASP A 137 -8.00 6.72 -8.23
CA ASP A 137 -9.12 6.26 -9.06
C ASP A 137 -9.51 4.81 -8.72
N GLU A 138 -10.70 4.64 -8.15
CA GLU A 138 -11.26 3.33 -7.83
C GLU A 138 -11.55 2.47 -9.08
N GLU A 139 -11.64 3.07 -10.28
CA GLU A 139 -11.78 2.36 -11.56
C GLU A 139 -10.42 1.94 -12.17
N PHE A 140 -9.29 2.44 -11.65
CA PHE A 140 -7.96 2.02 -12.10
C PHE A 140 -7.73 0.53 -11.84
N ALA A 141 -8.06 0.07 -10.64
CA ALA A 141 -7.92 -1.31 -10.20
C ALA A 141 -9.13 -1.69 -9.34
N LEU A 142 -9.91 -2.67 -9.79
CA LEU A 142 -11.20 -3.05 -9.19
C LEU A 142 -11.07 -3.79 -7.85
N SER A 143 -9.87 -3.86 -7.27
CA SER A 143 -9.68 -4.45 -5.95
C SER A 143 -10.35 -3.63 -4.86
N SER A 144 -10.76 -4.28 -3.77
CA SER A 144 -11.21 -3.60 -2.54
C SER A 144 -10.06 -3.16 -1.63
N GLN A 145 -8.83 -3.54 -1.98
CA GLN A 145 -7.60 -3.29 -1.24
C GLN A 145 -6.73 -2.26 -1.97
N TYR A 146 -5.91 -1.52 -1.22
CA TYR A 146 -4.85 -0.69 -1.82
C TYR A 146 -3.69 -1.54 -2.30
N PHE A 147 -3.16 -1.25 -3.49
CA PHE A 147 -1.93 -1.81 -4.03
C PHE A 147 -0.73 -1.60 -3.08
N GLY A 148 -0.64 -0.43 -2.46
CA GLY A 148 0.41 -0.10 -1.48
C GLY A 148 0.44 -1.01 -0.24
N ASN A 149 -0.70 -1.63 0.12
CA ASN A 149 -0.83 -2.53 1.28
C ASN A 149 -0.39 -3.98 0.96
N LEU A 150 -0.13 -4.32 -0.30
CA LEU A 150 0.30 -5.67 -0.68
C LEU A 150 1.69 -5.98 -0.16
N VAL A 151 1.86 -7.22 0.29
CA VAL A 151 3.05 -7.73 0.96
C VAL A 151 3.92 -8.49 -0.04
N ILE A 152 5.21 -8.18 -0.05
CA ILE A 152 6.23 -8.86 -0.85
C ILE A 152 6.44 -10.27 -0.31
N THR A 153 6.33 -11.28 -1.17
CA THR A 153 6.31 -12.71 -0.77
C THR A 153 7.68 -13.38 -0.77
N GLU A 154 8.70 -12.77 -1.37
CA GLU A 154 10.04 -13.36 -1.48
C GLU A 154 11.16 -12.30 -1.62
N GLY A 155 12.40 -12.74 -1.43
CA GLY A 155 13.60 -11.90 -1.58
C GLY A 155 13.94 -11.08 -0.32
N VAL A 156 14.85 -10.11 -0.43
CA VAL A 156 15.38 -9.40 0.74
C VAL A 156 14.39 -8.45 1.42
N PHE A 157 13.23 -8.24 0.80
CA PHE A 157 12.11 -7.42 1.31
C PHE A 157 10.86 -8.27 1.61
N GLU A 158 10.99 -9.60 1.72
CA GLU A 158 9.90 -10.49 2.14
C GLU A 158 9.24 -9.99 3.43
N GLY A 159 7.91 -9.93 3.45
CA GLY A 159 7.10 -9.43 4.57
C GLY A 159 6.96 -7.90 4.63
N MET A 160 7.69 -7.14 3.81
CA MET A 160 7.49 -5.68 3.65
C MET A 160 6.33 -5.42 2.69
N ASN A 161 5.52 -4.39 2.95
CA ASN A 161 4.49 -3.95 2.02
C ASN A 161 5.04 -2.96 0.98
N VAL A 162 4.29 -2.72 -0.10
CA VAL A 162 4.71 -1.84 -1.21
C VAL A 162 4.93 -0.39 -0.74
N TYR A 163 4.16 0.15 0.21
CA TYR A 163 4.42 1.48 0.80
C TYR A 163 5.78 1.56 1.49
N ASP A 164 6.04 0.67 2.46
CA ASP A 164 7.28 0.64 3.24
C ASP A 164 8.50 0.38 2.33
N PHE A 165 8.33 -0.45 1.29
CA PHE A 165 9.35 -0.68 0.26
C PHE A 165 9.63 0.60 -0.54
N LEU A 166 8.60 1.30 -1.01
CA LEU A 166 8.76 2.50 -1.82
C LEU A 166 9.39 3.64 -1.02
N GLU A 167 9.01 3.83 0.26
CA GLU A 167 9.65 4.79 1.16
C GLU A 167 11.14 4.45 1.39
N THR A 168 11.44 3.18 1.70
CA THR A 168 12.81 2.68 1.87
C THR A 168 13.64 2.90 0.60
N ALA A 169 13.10 2.56 -0.57
CA ALA A 169 13.78 2.67 -1.85
C ALA A 169 14.05 4.14 -2.23
N ASN A 170 13.12 5.05 -1.97
CA ASN A 170 13.31 6.48 -2.17
C ASN A 170 14.36 7.06 -1.22
N GLY A 171 14.36 6.65 0.04
CA GLY A 171 15.40 7.02 1.00
C GLY A 171 16.79 6.54 0.58
N ILE A 172 16.92 5.33 0.03
CA ILE A 172 18.23 4.80 -0.41
C ILE A 172 18.67 5.39 -1.76
N ILE A 173 17.77 5.56 -2.74
CA ILE A 173 18.16 6.14 -4.03
C ILE A 173 18.57 7.62 -3.90
N GLY A 174 17.95 8.39 -2.99
CA GLY A 174 18.38 9.75 -2.66
C GLY A 174 19.54 9.84 -1.65
N GLY A 175 19.97 8.72 -1.07
CA GLY A 175 21.10 8.66 -0.14
C GLY A 175 20.82 9.09 1.31
N CYS A 176 19.56 9.25 1.70
CA CYS A 176 19.17 9.51 3.10
C CYS A 176 19.18 8.24 3.96
N LEU A 177 19.01 7.07 3.34
CA LEU A 177 19.06 5.75 3.97
C LEU A 177 20.18 4.90 3.34
N THR A 178 20.60 3.88 4.08
CA THR A 178 21.54 2.84 3.61
C THR A 178 21.12 1.48 4.16
N GLY A 179 21.62 0.38 3.59
CA GLY A 179 21.42 -0.97 4.13
C GLY A 179 21.10 -2.04 3.08
N TYR A 180 20.48 -1.65 1.96
CA TYR A 180 20.16 -2.55 0.84
C TYR A 180 20.92 -2.14 -0.42
N SER A 181 21.18 -3.08 -1.33
CA SER A 181 21.85 -2.77 -2.59
C SER A 181 20.88 -2.19 -3.63
N PHE A 182 21.38 -1.34 -4.53
CA PHE A 182 20.58 -0.85 -5.66
C PHE A 182 20.14 -1.98 -6.60
N SER A 183 20.83 -3.13 -6.60
CA SER A 183 20.44 -4.30 -7.37
C SER A 183 19.19 -4.97 -6.79
N ASP A 184 19.14 -5.14 -5.47
CA ASP A 184 17.99 -5.76 -4.79
C ASP A 184 16.76 -4.85 -4.91
N LEU A 185 16.92 -3.55 -4.62
CA LEU A 185 15.88 -2.55 -4.83
C LEU A 185 15.34 -2.57 -6.27
N ASN A 186 16.22 -2.69 -7.27
CA ASN A 186 15.80 -2.72 -8.66
C ASN A 186 15.06 -4.02 -9.01
N ALA A 187 15.53 -5.17 -8.53
CA ALA A 187 14.88 -6.45 -8.74
C ALA A 187 13.46 -6.46 -8.13
N THR A 188 13.32 -6.02 -6.88
CA THR A 188 12.03 -5.94 -6.19
C THR A 188 11.09 -4.94 -6.87
N ALA A 189 11.55 -3.73 -7.21
CA ALA A 189 10.71 -2.76 -7.92
C ALA A 189 10.30 -3.24 -9.33
N THR A 190 11.15 -4.03 -10.00
CA THR A 190 10.81 -4.69 -11.27
C THR A 190 9.68 -5.71 -11.07
N ALA A 191 9.83 -6.60 -10.09
CA ALA A 191 8.83 -7.63 -9.78
C ALA A 191 7.48 -7.04 -9.34
N ILE A 192 7.49 -5.95 -8.56
CA ILE A 192 6.28 -5.19 -8.19
C ILE A 192 5.58 -4.62 -9.42
N ASN A 193 6.31 -3.96 -10.33
CA ASN A 193 5.73 -3.40 -11.57
C ASN A 193 5.18 -4.49 -12.51
N GLU A 194 5.83 -5.65 -12.55
CA GLU A 194 5.45 -6.77 -13.41
C GLU A 194 4.36 -7.67 -12.81
N ASN A 195 4.09 -7.62 -11.49
CA ASN A 195 3.24 -8.62 -10.83
C ASN A 195 1.82 -8.70 -11.42
N PHE A 196 1.18 -7.56 -11.65
CA PHE A 196 -0.16 -7.46 -12.22
C PHE A 196 -0.16 -6.69 -13.56
N ASP A 197 0.84 -6.91 -14.42
CA ASP A 197 1.00 -6.19 -15.69
C ASP A 197 -0.29 -6.28 -16.55
N GLY A 198 -0.88 -5.11 -16.81
CA GLY A 198 -2.16 -5.01 -17.52
C GLY A 198 -3.41 -5.40 -16.74
N GLY A 199 -3.29 -5.83 -15.48
CA GLY A 199 -4.40 -6.31 -14.65
C GLY A 199 -4.99 -7.65 -15.11
N ASN A 200 -4.24 -8.41 -15.92
CA ASN A 200 -4.65 -9.71 -16.46
C ASN A 200 -3.73 -10.86 -16.03
N SER A 201 -2.70 -10.56 -15.25
CA SER A 201 -1.73 -11.50 -14.68
C SER A 201 -1.65 -11.34 -13.17
N ASP A 202 -1.16 -12.37 -12.50
CA ASP A 202 -0.63 -12.32 -11.14
C ASP A 202 0.58 -13.25 -11.12
N ASN A 203 1.78 -12.69 -10.86
CA ASN A 203 3.02 -13.47 -10.79
C ASN A 203 3.30 -14.01 -9.37
N GLY A 204 2.45 -13.71 -8.37
CA GLY A 204 2.57 -14.21 -7.00
C GLY A 204 3.66 -13.55 -6.15
N PHE A 205 4.33 -12.52 -6.66
CA PHE A 205 5.34 -11.74 -5.92
C PHE A 205 4.71 -10.84 -4.84
N LEU A 206 3.42 -10.52 -5.01
CA LEU A 206 2.63 -9.74 -4.07
C LEU A 206 1.46 -10.57 -3.55
N SER A 207 1.26 -10.57 -2.23
CA SER A 207 0.10 -11.17 -1.56
C SER A 207 -0.67 -10.12 -0.76
N CYS A 208 -1.95 -10.35 -0.55
CA CYS A 208 -2.70 -9.54 0.40
C CYS A 208 -2.30 -9.90 1.83
N PRO A 209 -2.24 -8.93 2.76
CA PRO A 209 -1.91 -9.20 4.16
C PRO A 209 -2.97 -10.10 4.80
N ASP A 210 -2.56 -10.98 5.72
CA ASP A 210 -3.47 -11.91 6.44
C ASP A 210 -4.62 -11.21 7.19
N ASN A 211 -4.47 -9.92 7.46
CA ASN A 211 -5.49 -9.07 8.08
C ASN A 211 -6.32 -8.33 7.02
N ILE A 212 -7.64 -8.46 7.11
CA ILE A 212 -8.61 -7.93 6.16
C ILE A 212 -8.74 -6.40 6.29
N TYR A 213 -8.17 -5.65 5.34
CA TYR A 213 -8.19 -4.16 5.31
C TYR A 213 -9.04 -3.58 4.15
N THR A 214 -10.33 -3.95 4.06
CA THR A 214 -11.25 -3.66 2.92
C THR A 214 -11.63 -2.20 2.68
N GLU A 215 -10.93 -1.22 3.26
CA GLU A 215 -11.37 0.18 3.27
C GLU A 215 -10.37 1.10 2.59
N ARG A 216 -10.62 1.38 1.31
CA ARG A 216 -9.90 2.32 0.41
C ARG A 216 -10.06 3.80 0.81
N THR A 217 -10.16 4.13 2.11
CA THR A 217 -10.23 5.52 2.57
C THR A 217 -9.65 5.74 3.96
N ALA A 218 -8.47 6.35 3.98
CA ALA A 218 -8.08 7.26 5.06
C ALA A 218 -7.33 8.46 4.52
N ALA A 219 -7.97 9.63 4.56
CA ALA A 219 -7.31 10.90 4.28
C ALA A 219 -6.54 11.36 5.53
N VAL A 220 -5.35 10.79 5.78
CA VAL A 220 -4.43 11.27 6.83
C VAL A 220 -3.65 12.47 6.30
N ASN A 221 -4.03 13.67 6.73
CA ASN A 221 -3.42 14.95 6.38
C ASN A 221 -2.67 15.52 7.58
N ILE A 222 -1.49 16.10 7.38
CA ILE A 222 -0.74 16.78 8.44
C ILE A 222 -0.37 18.18 7.97
N TYR A 223 -0.83 19.21 8.71
CA TYR A 223 -0.62 20.60 8.33
C TYR A 223 -0.33 21.53 9.53
N PRO A 224 0.51 22.58 9.37
CA PRO A 224 1.36 22.81 8.21
C PRO A 224 2.43 21.70 8.07
N ASN A 225 2.94 21.49 6.86
CA ASN A 225 4.15 20.71 6.61
C ASN A 225 4.93 21.50 5.55
N PRO A 226 6.12 22.06 5.86
CA PRO A 226 6.89 21.90 7.10
C PRO A 226 6.25 22.48 8.37
N ILE A 227 6.76 22.02 9.53
CA ILE A 227 6.26 22.29 10.89
C ILE A 227 7.31 23.10 11.66
N ALA A 228 6.96 24.31 12.11
CA ALA A 228 7.88 25.14 12.92
C ALA A 228 7.76 24.89 14.45
N SER A 229 6.56 24.56 14.94
CA SER A 229 6.32 24.39 16.39
C SER A 229 5.17 23.45 16.73
N GLN A 230 4.11 23.45 15.92
CA GLN A 230 2.97 22.54 16.08
C GLN A 230 2.35 22.17 14.74
N ALA A 231 1.74 21.00 14.66
CA ALA A 231 0.97 20.52 13.52
C ALA A 231 -0.40 20.01 13.95
N THR A 232 -1.35 19.99 13.01
CA THR A 232 -2.63 19.27 13.13
C THR A 232 -2.59 18.07 12.22
N LEU A 233 -2.76 16.88 12.79
CA LEU A 233 -3.08 15.65 12.09
C LEU A 233 -4.60 15.61 11.94
N GLU A 234 -5.11 15.65 10.73
CA GLU A 234 -6.53 15.53 10.41
C GLU A 234 -6.79 14.22 9.67
N PHE A 235 -7.72 13.40 10.17
CA PHE A 235 -8.02 12.10 9.59
C PHE A 235 -9.50 11.71 9.80
N SER A 236 -9.98 10.82 8.94
CA SER A 236 -11.31 10.21 9.01
C SER A 236 -11.28 8.85 8.32
N PHE A 237 -12.00 7.88 8.88
CA PHE A 237 -12.05 6.49 8.43
C PHE A 237 -13.50 6.06 8.28
N LYS A 238 -13.81 5.10 7.40
CA LYS A 238 -15.17 4.52 7.26
C LYS A 238 -15.49 3.44 8.32
N TYR A 239 -14.61 3.23 9.30
CA TYR A 239 -14.74 2.19 10.32
C TYR A 239 -14.42 2.70 11.73
N ASP A 240 -14.92 1.95 12.73
CA ASP A 240 -14.58 2.13 14.15
C ASP A 240 -13.26 1.40 14.46
N SER A 241 -12.37 2.05 15.23
CA SER A 241 -11.06 1.48 15.57
C SER A 241 -10.49 2.09 16.84
N PRO A 242 -9.77 1.34 17.70
CA PRO A 242 -8.70 1.91 18.51
C PRO A 242 -7.56 2.36 17.61
N ILE A 243 -6.95 3.52 17.84
CA ILE A 243 -5.78 3.98 17.07
C ILE A 243 -4.61 4.30 17.99
N ASN A 244 -3.41 4.11 17.46
CA ASN A 244 -2.19 4.69 18.01
C ASN A 244 -1.51 5.58 16.97
N ILE A 245 -1.03 6.74 17.38
CA ILE A 245 -0.26 7.65 16.53
C ILE A 245 1.12 7.78 17.12
N GLU A 246 2.12 7.36 16.37
CA GLU A 246 3.50 7.21 16.81
C GLU A 246 4.43 8.09 15.96
N LEU A 247 5.48 8.61 16.59
CA LEU A 247 6.50 9.43 15.93
C LEU A 247 7.82 8.66 15.87
N TYR A 248 8.43 8.66 14.68
CA TYR A 248 9.70 8.00 14.41
C TYR A 248 10.73 8.98 13.80
N ASN A 249 12.02 8.75 14.05
CA ASN A 249 13.10 9.41 13.33
C ASN A 249 13.47 8.67 12.02
N VAL A 250 14.37 9.28 11.22
CA VAL A 250 14.88 8.69 9.96
C VAL A 250 15.52 7.30 10.11
N ASN A 251 15.94 6.91 11.31
CA ASN A 251 16.53 5.58 11.58
C ASN A 251 15.47 4.53 11.97
N GLY A 252 14.17 4.84 11.85
CA GLY A 252 13.08 3.97 12.30
C GLY A 252 12.99 3.82 13.82
N GLN A 253 13.65 4.68 14.60
CA GLN A 253 13.56 4.63 16.07
C GLN A 253 12.30 5.36 16.53
N PHE A 254 11.48 4.66 17.31
CA PHE A 254 10.34 5.25 18.01
C PHE A 254 10.82 6.37 18.94
N LEU A 255 10.20 7.54 18.84
CA LEU A 255 10.49 8.72 19.66
C LEU A 255 9.42 8.97 20.70
N ASN A 256 8.15 8.96 20.29
CA ASN A 256 7.03 9.33 21.16
C ASN A 256 5.67 8.82 20.64
N GLU A 257 4.72 8.63 21.55
CA GLU A 257 3.30 8.49 21.23
C GLU A 257 2.67 9.89 21.14
N ILE A 258 2.06 10.23 20.01
CA ILE A 258 1.35 11.50 19.78
C ILE A 258 -0.08 11.41 20.31
N TYR A 259 -0.76 10.27 20.10
CA TYR A 259 -2.15 10.08 20.49
C TYR A 259 -2.54 8.60 20.52
N ASN A 260 -3.32 8.20 21.52
CA ASN A 260 -3.89 6.87 21.64
C ASN A 260 -5.37 6.99 22.05
N GLY A 261 -6.26 6.26 21.39
CA GLY A 261 -7.70 6.28 21.70
C GLY A 261 -8.61 5.81 20.57
N ASP A 262 -9.92 5.80 20.80
CA ASP A 262 -10.90 5.27 19.85
C ASP A 262 -11.42 6.31 18.84
N ILE A 263 -11.49 5.89 17.58
CA ILE A 263 -12.19 6.59 16.50
C ILE A 263 -13.55 5.95 16.17
N LYS A 264 -14.36 6.70 15.44
CA LYS A 264 -15.67 6.29 14.91
C LYS A 264 -15.75 6.53 13.41
N SER A 265 -16.45 5.62 12.74
CA SER A 265 -16.75 5.69 11.30
C SER A 265 -17.30 7.05 10.87
N GLU A 266 -16.86 7.52 9.71
CA GLU A 266 -17.19 8.79 9.01
C GLU A 266 -16.95 10.08 9.80
N LYS A 267 -16.48 9.99 11.04
CA LYS A 267 -16.15 11.16 11.87
C LYS A 267 -14.73 11.63 11.57
N LYS A 268 -14.61 12.93 11.34
CA LYS A 268 -13.32 13.63 11.22
C LYS A 268 -12.74 13.92 12.61
N TYR A 269 -11.48 13.57 12.79
CA TYR A 269 -10.68 13.78 13.98
C TYR A 269 -9.55 14.78 13.69
N ARG A 270 -9.14 15.50 14.73
CA ARG A 270 -8.00 16.42 14.70
C ARG A 270 -7.16 16.19 15.96
N VAL A 271 -5.91 15.84 15.76
CA VAL A 271 -4.91 15.64 16.83
C VAL A 271 -3.84 16.71 16.67
N SER A 272 -3.53 17.43 17.74
CA SER A 272 -2.43 18.39 17.76
C SER A 272 -1.13 17.67 18.11
N MET A 273 -0.08 17.93 17.34
CA MET A 273 1.28 17.47 17.61
C MET A 273 2.16 18.66 17.97
N ASP A 274 2.84 18.58 19.11
CA ASP A 274 3.92 19.51 19.49
C ASP A 274 5.23 19.05 18.85
N ALA A 275 5.95 19.98 18.22
CA ALA A 275 7.25 19.75 17.60
C ALA A 275 8.39 20.57 18.23
N ASN A 276 8.13 21.40 19.25
CA ASN A 276 9.13 22.29 19.87
C ASN A 276 10.33 21.54 20.48
N ALA A 277 10.15 20.27 20.87
CA ALA A 277 11.21 19.41 21.39
C ALA A 277 12.01 18.67 20.31
N LEU A 278 11.57 18.72 19.04
CA LEU A 278 12.21 18.06 17.91
C LEU A 278 13.26 18.98 17.29
N LYS A 279 14.35 18.40 16.81
CA LYS A 279 15.35 19.14 16.02
C LYS A 279 14.86 19.28 14.57
N PRO A 280 15.24 20.35 13.84
CA PRO A 280 14.98 20.43 12.41
C PRO A 280 15.45 19.19 11.67
N GLY A 281 14.63 18.68 10.74
CA GLY A 281 14.87 17.41 10.05
C GLY A 281 13.59 16.70 9.64
N VAL A 282 13.74 15.51 9.05
CA VAL A 282 12.63 14.66 8.59
C VAL A 282 12.25 13.65 9.67
N TYR A 283 10.95 13.42 9.85
CA TYR A 283 10.38 12.43 10.77
C TYR A 283 9.21 11.73 10.11
N PHE A 284 8.81 10.58 10.66
CA PHE A 284 7.67 9.80 10.19
C PHE A 284 6.60 9.73 11.27
N VAL A 285 5.37 10.11 10.91
CA VAL A 285 4.18 9.91 11.74
C VAL A 285 3.47 8.65 11.26
N LYS A 286 3.33 7.66 12.14
CA LYS A 286 2.65 6.39 11.86
C LYS A 286 1.33 6.33 12.63
N LEU A 287 0.21 6.38 11.92
CA LEU A 287 -1.13 6.18 12.48
C LEU A 287 -1.51 4.71 12.28
N ILE A 288 -1.50 3.94 13.36
CA ILE A 288 -1.90 2.53 13.43
C ILE A 288 -3.38 2.48 13.83
N THR A 289 -4.16 1.68 13.13
CA THR A 289 -5.54 1.30 13.44
C THR A 289 -5.59 -0.21 13.71
N ASN A 290 -6.73 -0.76 14.12
CA ASN A 290 -6.95 -2.21 14.11
C ASN A 290 -6.98 -2.81 12.69
N LEU A 291 -7.10 -1.98 11.65
CA LEU A 291 -7.25 -2.35 10.25
C LEU A 291 -6.16 -1.77 9.31
N GLN A 292 -4.97 -1.34 9.78
CA GLN A 292 -3.72 -1.07 9.02
C GLN A 292 -2.86 0.00 9.73
N ALA A 293 -1.71 0.36 9.17
CA ALA A 293 -0.95 1.54 9.57
C ALA A 293 -0.74 2.49 8.37
N TYR A 294 -0.76 3.79 8.63
CA TYR A 294 -0.51 4.85 7.64
C TYR A 294 0.71 5.67 8.05
N THR A 295 1.72 5.71 7.20
CA THR A 295 2.90 6.56 7.40
C THR A 295 2.72 7.90 6.67
N ARG A 296 3.16 8.99 7.31
CA ARG A 296 3.26 10.33 6.71
C ARG A 296 4.59 10.97 7.10
N THR A 297 5.37 11.31 6.10
CA THR A 297 6.61 12.07 6.25
C THR A 297 6.32 13.52 6.62
N ILE A 298 6.98 14.04 7.65
CA ILE A 298 6.89 15.43 8.10
C ILE A 298 8.28 16.06 8.20
N THR A 299 8.35 17.36 7.92
CA THR A 299 9.59 18.14 8.00
C THR A 299 9.49 19.15 9.13
N ILE A 300 10.41 19.12 10.09
CA ILE A 300 10.52 20.11 11.17
C ILE A 300 11.48 21.23 10.74
N THR A 301 11.09 22.49 10.94
CA THR A 301 11.93 23.69 10.77
C THR A 301 12.14 24.40 12.10
N ASN A 302 13.08 25.34 12.13
CA ASN A 302 13.12 26.40 13.16
C ASN A 302 12.01 27.45 12.91
#